data_AF-A0A5E9B001-F1
#
_entry.id   AF-A0A5E9B001-F1
#
_cell.length_a   1.000
_cell.length_b   1.000
_cell.length_c   1.000
_cell.angle_alpha   90.00
_cell.angle_beta   90.00
_cell.angle_gamma   90.00
#
_symmetry.space_group_name_H-M   'P 1'
#
loop_
_entity.id
_entity.type
_entity.pdbx_description
1 polymer ?
#
loop_
_entity_poly.entity_id
_entity_poly.type
_entity_poly.pdbx_seq_one_letter_code
_entity_poly.pdbx_strand_id
1 'polypeptide(L)' 'MIDRIVSELGPWNWMVLGIVLLVMEVVAPGVFMLWIGIAALIVGAVSLAIWDAAFWTWQIQVLAFLVLAVI' A
#
# COMPACT_ATOMS: atom_id res chain seq x y z
N MET A 1 -6.87 -17.19 -6.47
CA MET A 1 -7.12 -16.08 -7.43
C MET A 1 -6.46 -14.78 -6.96
N ILE A 2 -6.75 -14.31 -5.73
CA ILE A 2 -6.11 -13.09 -5.16
C ILE A 2 -4.58 -13.19 -5.11
N ASP A 3 -4.05 -14.32 -4.66
CA ASP A 3 -2.60 -14.56 -4.56
C ASP A 3 -1.86 -14.37 -5.90
N ARG A 4 -2.49 -14.80 -7.00
CA ARG A 4 -1.98 -14.62 -8.36
C ARG A 4 -1.94 -13.14 -8.76
N ILE A 5 -2.98 -12.38 -8.43
CA ILE A 5 -3.06 -10.95 -8.77
C ILE A 5 -1.97 -10.18 -8.01
N VAL A 6 -1.75 -10.51 -6.74
CA VAL A 6 -0.73 -9.83 -5.92
C VAL A 6 0.69 -10.17 -6.39
N SER A 7 0.93 -11.41 -6.81
CA SER A 7 2.25 -11.79 -7.37
C SER A 7 2.49 -11.21 -8.77
N GLU A 8 1.47 -11.10 -9.62
CA GLU A 8 1.60 -10.51 -10.96
C GLU A 8 1.80 -8.98 -10.92
N LEU A 9 1.10 -8.26 -10.03
CA LEU A 9 1.24 -6.80 -9.88
C LEU A 9 2.40 -6.40 -8.97
N GLY A 10 2.76 -7.27 -8.04
CA GLY A 10 3.89 -7.07 -7.16
C GLY A 10 3.75 -5.87 -6.20
N PRO A 11 4.89 -5.24 -5.82
CA PRO A 11 4.91 -4.05 -4.97
C PRO A 11 4.13 -2.86 -5.55
N TRP A 12 3.94 -2.81 -6.87
CA TRP A 12 3.32 -1.69 -7.57
C TRP A 12 1.86 -1.46 -7.19
N ASN A 13 1.16 -2.50 -6.71
CA ASN A 13 -0.21 -2.36 -6.25
C ASN A 13 -0.34 -1.29 -5.16
N TRP A 14 0.60 -1.27 -4.21
CA TRP A 14 0.62 -0.30 -3.11
C TRP A 14 1.03 1.09 -3.57
N MET A 15 1.98 1.19 -4.50
CA MET A 15 2.42 2.46 -5.06
C MET A 15 1.29 3.17 -5.79
N VAL A 16 0.57 2.44 -6.65
CA VAL A 16 -0.59 2.96 -7.38
C VAL A 16 -1.71 3.34 -6.42
N LEU A 17 -2.03 2.49 -5.45
CA LEU A 17 -3.04 2.80 -4.44
C LEU A 17 -2.73 4.09 -3.69
N GLY A 18 -1.50 4.24 -3.20
CA GLY A 18 -1.06 5.43 -2.48
C GLY A 18 -1.16 6.69 -3.32
N ILE A 19 -0.68 6.65 -4.57
CA ILE A 19 -0.77 7.79 -5.50
C ILE A 19 -2.23 8.16 -5.79
N VAL A 20 -3.10 7.17 -6.04
CA VAL A 20 -4.52 7.41 -6.30
C VAL A 20 -5.19 8.07 -5.10
N LEU A 21 -4.91 7.62 -3.88
CA LEU A 21 -5.43 8.22 -2.65
C LEU A 21 -4.97 9.68 -2.49
N LEU A 22 -3.69 9.97 -2.76
CA LEU A 22 -3.17 11.34 -2.71
C LEU A 22 -3.79 12.25 -3.78
N VAL A 23 -4.03 11.72 -4.99
CA VAL A 23 -4.75 12.47 -6.04
C VAL A 23 -6.19 12.74 -5.61
N MET A 24 -6.87 11.76 -5.02
CA MET A 24 -8.24 11.96 -4.52
C MET A 24 -8.30 13.01 -3.41
N GLU A 25 -7.31 13.09 -2.53
CA GLU A 25 -7.21 14.14 -1.51
C GLU A 25 -7.15 15.55 -2.13
N VAL A 26 -6.44 15.72 -3.26
CA VAL A 26 -6.38 17.01 -3.98
C VAL A 26 -7.73 17.39 -4.57
N VAL A 27 -8.50 16.40 -5.03
CA VAL A 27 -9.83 16.60 -5.62
C VAL A 27 -10.89 16.84 -4.54
N ALA A 28 -10.81 16.12 -3.43
CA ALA A 28 -11.76 16.13 -2.32
C ALA A 28 -10.99 16.23 -0.98
N PRO A 29 -10.67 17.46 -0.53
CA PRO A 29 -9.84 17.65 0.64
C PRO A 29 -10.57 17.26 1.93
N GLY A 30 -9.93 16.42 2.72
CA GLY A 30 -10.46 15.91 3.99
C GLY A 30 -9.40 15.41 4.97
N VAL A 31 -8.11 15.47 4.62
CA VAL A 31 -6.93 14.95 5.33
C VAL A 31 -6.91 13.42 5.48
N PHE A 32 -8.06 12.76 5.53
CA PHE A 32 -8.19 11.31 5.67
C PHE A 32 -7.48 10.52 4.55
N MET A 33 -7.61 10.94 3.29
CA MET A 33 -7.00 10.19 2.17
C MET A 33 -5.48 10.37 2.15
N LEU A 34 -4.98 11.50 2.67
CA LEU A 34 -3.55 11.73 2.83
C LEU A 34 -2.89 10.65 3.72
N TRP A 35 -3.45 10.40 4.91
CA TRP A 35 -2.89 9.43 5.86
C TRP A 35 -2.89 8.01 5.29
N ILE A 36 -4.01 7.59 4.71
CA ILE A 36 -4.15 6.25 4.10
C ILE A 36 -3.22 6.13 2.87
N GLY A 37 -3.08 7.21 2.08
CA GLY A 37 -2.18 7.27 0.93
C GLY A 37 -0.71 7.13 1.34
N ILE A 38 -0.28 7.85 2.37
CA ILE A 38 1.08 7.75 2.93
C ILE A 38 1.33 6.33 3.47
N ALA A 39 0.38 5.75 4.20
CA ALA A 39 0.49 4.37 4.69
C ALA A 39 0.70 3.36 3.54
N ALA A 40 -0.08 3.49 2.46
CA ALA A 40 0.09 2.67 1.25
C ALA A 40 1.46 2.87 0.60
N LEU A 41 1.95 4.11 0.50
CA LEU A 41 3.28 4.39 -0.06
C LEU A 41 4.41 3.83 0.81
N ILE A 42 4.30 3.86 2.14
CA ILE A 42 5.29 3.26 3.04
C ILE A 42 5.33 1.75 2.84
N VAL A 43 4.17 1.07 2.82
CA VAL A 43 4.11 -0.38 2.57
C VAL A 43 4.60 -0.72 1.17
N GLY A 44 4.31 0.10 0.16
CA GLY A 44 4.83 -0.05 -1.19
C GLY A 44 6.35 0.09 -1.26
N ALA A 45 6.93 1.09 -0.60
CA ALA A 45 8.37 1.30 -0.53
C ALA A 45 9.08 0.15 0.20
N VAL A 46 8.52 -0.32 1.31
CA VAL A 46 9.04 -1.52 2.00
C VAL A 46 8.93 -2.74 1.10
N SER A 47 7.80 -2.91 0.40
CA SER A 47 7.60 -4.03 -0.53
C SER A 47 8.57 -3.99 -1.70
N LEU A 48 8.97 -2.82 -2.20
CA LEU A 48 10.02 -2.69 -3.20
C LEU A 48 11.39 -3.12 -2.67
N ALA A 49 11.66 -2.91 -1.38
CA ALA A 49 12.95 -3.23 -0.76
C ALA A 49 13.08 -4.72 -0.38
N ILE A 50 12.00 -5.37 0.06
CA ILE A 50 12.04 -6.73 0.63
C ILE A 50 11.03 -7.70 -0.01
N TRP A 51 10.69 -7.49 -1.29
CA TRP A 51 9.68 -8.30 -2.00
C TRP A 51 9.94 -9.81 -1.94
N ASP A 52 11.19 -10.23 -2.15
CA ASP A 52 11.58 -11.64 -2.21
C ASP A 52 11.80 -12.27 -0.82
N ALA A 53 11.58 -11.52 0.26
CA ALA A 53 11.71 -12.04 1.60
C ALA A 53 10.58 -13.04 1.90
N ALA A 54 10.92 -14.26 2.32
CA ALA A 54 9.96 -15.33 2.57
C ALA A 54 8.88 -14.98 3.62
N PHE A 55 9.19 -14.06 4.54
CA PHE A 55 8.24 -13.57 5.54
C PHE A 55 7.39 -12.40 5.05
N TRP A 56 7.69 -11.76 3.92
CA TRP A 56 6.99 -10.55 3.47
C TRP A 56 5.78 -10.88 2.58
N THR A 57 4.89 -11.73 3.09
CA THR A 57 3.70 -12.17 2.37
C THR A 57 2.67 -11.05 2.21
N TRP A 58 1.73 -11.22 1.28
CA TRP A 58 0.68 -10.22 1.04
C TRP A 58 -0.21 -9.97 2.27
N GLN A 59 -0.42 -10.98 3.12
CA GLN A 59 -1.16 -10.82 4.37
C GLN A 59 -0.44 -9.90 5.34
N ILE A 60 0.89 -10.02 5.43
CA ILE A 60 1.72 -9.18 6.29
C ILE A 60 1.75 -7.74 5.76
N GLN A 61 1.83 -7.55 4.44
CA GLN A 61 1.71 -6.23 3.81
C GLN A 61 0.37 -5.57 4.14
N VAL A 62 -0.75 -6.30 4.02
CA VAL A 62 -2.09 -5.79 4.36
C VAL A 62 -2.18 -5.44 5.85
N LEU A 63 -1.65 -6.27 6.75
CA LEU A 63 -1.64 -5.97 8.17
C LEU A 63 -0.81 -4.72 8.50
N ALA A 64 0.38 -4.59 7.90
CA ALA A 64 1.21 -3.40 8.04
C ALA A 64 0.50 -2.15 7.54
N PHE A 65 -0.19 -2.23 6.39
CA PHE A 65 -1.00 -1.14 5.87
C PHE A 65 -2.13 -0.75 6.82
N LEU A 66 -2.89 -1.72 7.34
CA LEU A 66 -4.00 -1.44 8.26
C LEU A 66 -3.53 -0.77 9.56
N VAL A 67 -2.39 -1.22 10.11
CA VAL A 67 -1.80 -0.60 11.30
C VAL A 67 -1.39 0.84 10.99
N LEU A 68 -0.66 1.06 9.89
CA LEU A 68 -0.19 2.39 9.49
C LEU A 68 -1.34 3.34 9.11
N ALA A 69 -2.44 2.83 8.57
CA ALA A 69 -3.58 3.63 8.15
C ALA A 69 -4.46 4.13 9.31
N VAL A 70 -4.33 3.52 10.49
CA VAL A 70 -5.14 3.83 11.69
C VAL A 70 -4.42 4.79 12.64
N ILE A 71 -3.09 4.85 12.58
CA ILE A 71 -2.25 5.74 13.41
C ILE A 71 -2.15 7.12 12.78
#